data_AF-A0A7C0XNR8-F1
#
_entry.id   AF-A0A7C0XNR8-F1
#
_cell.length_a   1.000
_cell.length_b   1.000
_cell.length_c   1.000
_cell.angle_alpha   90.00
_cell.angle_beta   90.00
_cell.angle_gamma   90.00
#
_symmetry.space_group_name_H-M   'P 1'
#
loop_
_entity.id
_entity.type
_entity.pdbx_description
1 polymer ?
#
loop_
_entity_poly.entity_id
_entity_poly.type
_entity_poly.pdbx_seq_one_letter_code
_entity_poly.pdbx_strand_id
1 'polypeptide(L)'
;PLGTAGAIKNAEGVLSDNIFIAVNGDIITNIPLDVLVNELIKSNALATIALVPLKSPYGIVEVDEKGFVRSFREKPMIEEYLINAGVYAMKPQILHYLPEKGDLERTVFPQLAKEGLLRGVVFRNVYWRSIDTIKDVEEVSKELGTKGLWG
;
A
#
# COMPACT_ATOMS: atom_id res chain seq x y z
N PRO A 1 9.73 17.66 -9.04
CA PRO A 1 8.39 17.03 -8.99
C PRO A 1 7.61 17.52 -7.75
N LEU A 2 6.27 17.51 -7.78
CA LEU A 2 5.42 17.94 -6.65
C LEU A 2 5.35 16.90 -5.52
N GLY A 3 5.64 15.63 -5.81
CA GLY A 3 5.46 14.51 -4.87
C GLY A 3 3.98 14.06 -4.79
N THR A 4 3.71 12.90 -4.18
CA THR A 4 2.36 12.31 -4.12
C THR A 4 1.36 13.19 -3.35
N ALA A 5 1.79 13.82 -2.25
CA ALA A 5 0.96 14.71 -1.47
C ALA A 5 0.67 16.02 -2.20
N GLY A 6 1.68 16.60 -2.87
CA GLY A 6 1.51 17.82 -3.67
C GLY A 6 0.59 17.61 -4.88
N ALA A 7 0.62 16.41 -5.49
CA ALA A 7 -0.30 16.06 -6.58
C ALA A 7 -1.77 16.01 -6.11
N ILE A 8 -2.05 15.42 -4.94
CA ILE A 8 -3.39 15.40 -4.36
C ILE A 8 -3.84 16.81 -3.96
N LYS A 9 -2.94 17.61 -3.37
CA LYS A 9 -3.23 19.00 -3.01
C LYS A 9 -3.62 19.84 -4.23
N ASN A 10 -2.91 19.66 -5.35
CA ASN A 10 -3.23 20.36 -6.59
C ASN A 10 -4.57 19.90 -7.22
N ALA A 11 -5.04 18.69 -6.89
CA ALA A 11 -6.35 18.19 -7.29
C ALA A 11 -7.50 18.60 -6.34
N GLU A 12 -7.22 19.34 -5.26
CA GLU A 12 -8.22 19.75 -4.25
C GLU A 12 -9.48 20.37 -4.86
N GLY A 13 -9.33 21.21 -5.90
CA GLY A 13 -10.47 21.86 -6.55
C GLY A 13 -11.41 20.93 -7.33
N VAL A 14 -11.04 19.68 -7.57
CA VAL A 14 -11.88 18.67 -8.24
C VAL A 14 -12.27 17.51 -7.32
N LEU A 15 -11.73 17.45 -6.10
CA LEU A 15 -12.11 16.48 -5.10
C LEU A 15 -13.44 16.89 -4.47
N SER A 16 -14.39 15.94 -4.38
CA SER A 16 -15.65 16.17 -3.68
C SER A 16 -15.44 16.28 -2.16
N ASP A 17 -16.41 16.83 -1.45
CA ASP A 17 -16.47 16.82 0.03
C ASP A 17 -16.72 15.43 0.65
N ASN A 18 -16.70 14.36 -0.16
CA ASN A 18 -16.84 12.98 0.28
C ASN A 18 -15.48 12.26 0.37
N ILE A 19 -15.50 11.06 0.95
CA ILE A 19 -14.33 10.16 0.94
C ILE A 19 -13.88 9.93 -0.51
N PHE A 20 -12.58 10.06 -0.74
CA PHE A 20 -11.96 9.78 -2.03
C PHE A 20 -10.90 8.69 -1.88
N ILE A 21 -10.59 8.04 -3.00
CA ILE A 21 -9.62 6.96 -3.08
C ILE A 21 -8.42 7.44 -3.88
N ALA A 22 -7.22 7.17 -3.38
CA ALA A 22 -5.98 7.34 -4.14
C ALA A 22 -5.27 6.00 -4.27
N VAL A 23 -4.74 5.74 -5.45
CA VAL A 23 -4.04 4.50 -5.80
C VAL A 23 -2.75 4.89 -6.52
N ASN A 24 -1.64 4.28 -6.13
CA ASN A 24 -0.36 4.48 -6.82
C ASN A 24 -0.46 3.94 -8.26
N GLY A 25 0.12 4.66 -9.21
CA GLY A 25 -0.01 4.32 -10.65
C GLY A 25 0.81 3.12 -11.12
N ASP A 26 1.63 2.56 -10.24
CA ASP A 26 2.62 1.51 -10.50
C ASP A 26 2.25 0.18 -9.82
N ILE A 27 1.01 0.01 -9.34
CA ILE A 27 0.56 -1.24 -8.72
C ILE A 27 -0.55 -1.93 -9.51
N ILE A 28 -0.59 -3.27 -9.44
CA ILE A 28 -1.72 -4.09 -9.89
C ILE A 28 -2.24 -4.88 -8.69
N THR A 29 -3.54 -4.74 -8.43
CA THR A 29 -4.14 -5.35 -7.25
C THR A 29 -5.64 -5.61 -7.42
N ASN A 30 -6.17 -6.56 -6.65
CA ASN A 30 -7.60 -6.81 -6.46
C ASN A 30 -8.09 -6.45 -5.04
N ILE A 31 -7.37 -5.58 -4.33
CA ILE A 31 -7.78 -5.12 -3.00
C ILE A 31 -9.21 -4.53 -3.06
N PRO A 32 -10.14 -5.01 -2.21
CA PRO A 32 -11.52 -4.54 -2.19
C PRO A 32 -11.61 -3.14 -1.57
N LEU A 33 -11.89 -2.15 -2.41
CA LEU A 33 -11.90 -0.74 -2.04
C LEU A 33 -13.01 -0.38 -1.04
N ASP A 34 -14.14 -1.08 -1.11
CA ASP A 34 -15.27 -0.92 -0.20
C ASP A 34 -14.87 -1.25 1.25
N VAL A 35 -13.99 -2.23 1.45
CA VAL A 35 -13.47 -2.58 2.79
C VAL A 35 -12.69 -1.41 3.37
N LEU A 36 -11.81 -0.76 2.60
CA LEU A 36 -11.07 0.43 3.07
C LEU A 36 -12.02 1.56 3.46
N VAL A 37 -12.98 1.88 2.60
CA VAL A 37 -13.95 2.95 2.84
C VAL A 37 -14.80 2.66 4.07
N ASN A 38 -15.31 1.43 4.21
CA ASN A 38 -16.12 1.02 5.36
C ASN A 38 -15.34 1.11 6.67
N GLU A 39 -14.07 0.70 6.66
CA GLU A 39 -13.21 0.79 7.83
C GLU A 39 -12.84 2.25 8.16
N LEU A 40 -12.76 3.14 7.18
CA LEU A 40 -12.58 4.57 7.39
C LEU A 40 -13.82 5.20 8.03
N ILE A 41 -15.02 4.89 7.53
CA ILE A 41 -16.29 5.41 8.04
C ILE A 41 -16.49 5.04 9.52
N LYS A 42 -16.17 3.80 9.91
CA LYS A 42 -16.29 3.31 11.29
C LYS A 42 -15.24 3.88 12.25
N SER A 43 -14.30 4.69 11.77
CA SER A 43 -13.16 5.15 12.56
C SER A 43 -13.08 6.68 12.62
N ASN A 44 -12.37 7.17 13.64
CA ASN A 44 -12.00 8.58 13.76
C ASN A 44 -10.77 8.95 12.89
N ALA A 45 -10.24 8.00 12.11
CA ALA A 45 -9.12 8.25 11.23
C ALA A 45 -9.50 9.22 10.10
N LEU A 46 -8.50 9.92 9.59
CA LEU A 46 -8.60 10.74 8.37
C LEU A 46 -8.24 9.93 7.12
N ALA A 47 -7.46 8.86 7.27
CA ALA A 47 -7.10 7.95 6.20
C ALA A 47 -7.06 6.50 6.66
N THR A 48 -7.42 5.61 5.74
CA THR A 48 -7.11 4.19 5.81
C THR A 48 -6.11 3.84 4.71
N ILE A 49 -5.10 3.04 5.06
CA ILE A 49 -4.12 2.52 4.12
C ILE A 49 -4.24 1.00 4.04
N ALA A 50 -4.18 0.46 2.83
CA ALA A 50 -4.07 -0.97 2.64
C ALA A 50 -2.65 -1.43 2.97
N LEU A 51 -2.57 -2.52 3.73
CA LEU A 51 -1.32 -3.17 4.13
C LEU A 51 -1.32 -4.60 3.60
N VAL A 52 -0.18 -5.02 3.05
CA VAL A 52 0.04 -6.41 2.63
C VAL A 52 1.30 -6.97 3.30
N PRO A 53 1.41 -8.29 3.50
CA PRO A 53 2.65 -8.90 3.98
C PRO A 53 3.83 -8.58 3.05
N LEU A 54 5.02 -8.43 3.62
CA LEU A 54 6.24 -8.19 2.86
C LEU A 54 6.62 -9.43 2.05
N LYS A 55 6.69 -9.31 0.72
CA LYS A 55 7.38 -10.30 -0.11
C LYS A 55 8.86 -9.96 -0.13
N SER A 56 9.69 -10.80 0.47
CA SER A 56 11.13 -10.57 0.43
C SER A 56 11.62 -10.60 -1.02
N PRO A 57 12.40 -9.60 -1.48
CA PRO A 57 13.06 -9.66 -2.78
C PRO A 57 14.23 -10.65 -2.78
N TYR A 58 14.65 -11.13 -1.60
CA TYR A 58 15.79 -12.02 -1.38
C TYR A 58 15.37 -13.33 -0.70
N GLY A 59 16.22 -14.35 -0.80
CA GLY A 59 16.12 -15.54 0.05
C GLY A 59 16.39 -15.24 1.53
N ILE A 60 15.63 -15.84 2.42
CA ILE A 60 15.82 -15.78 3.88
C ILE A 60 16.45 -17.09 4.34
N VAL A 61 17.51 -16.98 5.14
CA VAL A 61 18.28 -18.11 5.64
C VAL A 61 18.26 -18.09 7.16
N GLU A 62 17.92 -19.22 7.77
CA GLU A 62 18.08 -19.43 9.20
C GLU A 62 19.32 -20.27 9.44
N VAL A 63 20.17 -19.80 10.34
CA VAL A 63 21.45 -20.42 10.69
C VAL A 63 21.43 -20.71 12.19
N ASP A 64 21.91 -21.88 12.59
CA ASP A 64 22.03 -22.22 14.00
C ASP A 64 23.26 -21.57 14.67
N GLU A 65 23.38 -21.74 15.98
CA GLU A 65 24.49 -21.20 16.78
C GLU A 65 25.88 -21.69 16.32
N LYS A 66 25.96 -22.79 15.58
CA LYS A 66 27.20 -23.37 15.05
C LYS A 66 27.49 -22.94 13.62
N GLY A 67 26.64 -22.12 13.00
CA GLY A 67 26.81 -21.64 11.64
C GLY A 67 26.23 -22.56 10.56
N PHE A 68 25.47 -23.61 10.91
CA PHE A 68 24.84 -24.47 9.90
C PHE A 68 23.48 -23.93 9.47
N VAL A 69 23.24 -23.91 8.14
CA VAL A 69 21.96 -23.52 7.56
C VAL A 69 20.89 -24.56 7.94
N ARG A 70 19.81 -24.10 8.58
CA ARG A 70 18.66 -24.90 8.99
C ARG A 70 17.48 -24.75 8.05
N SER A 71 17.29 -23.57 7.47
CA SER A 71 16.28 -23.35 6.45
C SER A 71 16.76 -22.32 5.42
N PHE A 72 16.28 -22.48 4.19
CA PHE A 72 16.48 -21.53 3.10
C PHE A 72 15.14 -21.37 2.40
N ARG A 73 14.58 -20.17 2.42
CA ARG A 73 13.31 -19.84 1.75
C ARG A 73 13.59 -18.77 0.71
N GLU A 74 13.40 -19.09 -0.57
CA GLU A 74 13.61 -18.12 -1.66
C GLU A 74 12.39 -17.20 -1.79
N LYS A 75 12.62 -15.87 -1.75
CA LYS A 75 11.60 -14.81 -1.87
C LYS A 75 10.30 -15.07 -1.10
N PRO A 76 10.36 -15.46 0.20
CA PRO A 76 9.18 -15.82 0.96
C PRO A 76 8.29 -14.60 1.22
N MET A 77 7.02 -14.87 1.47
CA MET A 77 6.14 -13.96 2.17
C MET A 77 6.55 -13.95 3.66
N ILE A 78 6.76 -12.76 4.24
CA ILE A 78 7.04 -12.59 5.67
C ILE A 78 5.78 -11.98 6.30
N GLU A 79 5.05 -12.80 7.05
CA GLU A 79 3.70 -12.47 7.55
C GLU A 79 3.73 -11.43 8.68
N GLU A 80 4.85 -11.32 9.38
CA GLU A 80 5.08 -10.45 10.52
C GLU A 80 5.34 -8.99 10.12
N TYR A 81 5.87 -8.77 8.91
CA TYR A 81 6.14 -7.43 8.40
C TYR A 81 5.07 -7.02 7.39
N LEU A 82 4.48 -5.85 7.65
CA LEU A 82 3.47 -5.25 6.79
C LEU A 82 4.08 -4.09 6.00
N ILE A 83 3.76 -4.01 4.72
CA ILE A 83 4.16 -2.90 3.85
C ILE A 83 2.93 -2.15 3.35
N ASN A 84 3.15 -0.88 3.02
CA ASN A 84 2.17 -0.06 2.34
C ASN A 84 1.87 -0.62 0.94
N ALA A 85 0.60 -0.90 0.67
CA ALA A 85 0.16 -1.43 -0.61
C ALA A 85 -0.16 -0.35 -1.66
N GLY A 86 0.01 0.94 -1.37
CA GLY A 86 -0.24 2.00 -2.34
C GLY A 86 -1.73 2.23 -2.67
N VAL A 87 -2.64 1.79 -1.80
CA VAL A 87 -4.09 2.00 -1.93
C VAL A 87 -4.61 2.66 -0.66
N TYR A 88 -5.31 3.78 -0.83
CA TYR A 88 -5.72 4.64 0.27
C TYR A 88 -7.17 5.09 0.11
N ALA A 89 -7.95 5.10 1.19
CA ALA A 89 -9.19 5.86 1.27
C ALA A 89 -9.02 6.99 2.28
N MET A 90 -9.47 8.19 1.93
CA MET A 90 -9.18 9.43 2.65
C MET A 90 -10.42 10.30 2.80
N LYS A 91 -10.59 10.91 3.97
CA LYS A 91 -11.57 11.96 4.18
C LYS A 91 -10.99 13.32 3.72
N PRO A 92 -11.80 14.27 3.22
CA PRO A 92 -11.33 15.57 2.76
C PRO A 92 -10.50 16.37 3.77
N GLN A 93 -10.70 16.18 5.07
CA GLN A 93 -9.96 16.86 6.12
C GLN A 93 -8.45 16.56 6.08
N ILE A 94 -8.03 15.48 5.43
CA ILE A 94 -6.60 15.19 5.20
C ILE A 94 -5.92 16.28 4.39
N LEU A 95 -6.65 17.04 3.56
CA LEU A 95 -6.12 18.08 2.68
C LEU A 95 -5.45 19.23 3.46
N HIS A 96 -5.78 19.40 4.74
CA HIS A 96 -5.11 20.33 5.65
C HIS A 96 -3.72 19.86 6.10
N TYR A 97 -3.44 18.56 6.01
CA TYR A 97 -2.16 17.96 6.34
C TYR A 97 -1.23 17.86 5.13
N LEU A 98 -1.74 18.02 3.91
CA LEU A 98 -0.95 17.87 2.70
C LEU A 98 -0.04 19.10 2.50
N PRO A 99 1.29 18.91 2.39
CA PRO A 99 2.18 19.98 1.98
C PRO A 99 1.98 20.30 0.50
N GLU A 100 2.30 21.53 0.11
CA GLU A 100 2.38 21.97 -1.30
C GLU A 100 3.33 21.10 -2.14
N LYS A 101 4.39 20.57 -1.50
CA LYS A 101 5.32 19.62 -2.10
C LYS A 101 5.73 18.56 -1.09
N GLY A 102 5.73 17.29 -1.50
CA GLY A 102 6.18 16.18 -0.67
C GLY A 102 5.42 14.89 -0.94
N ASP A 103 5.84 13.82 -0.27
CA ASP A 103 5.27 12.49 -0.41
C ASP A 103 4.41 12.13 0.81
N LEU A 104 3.25 11.53 0.58
CA LEU A 104 2.36 11.06 1.64
C LEU A 104 3.10 10.15 2.63
N GLU A 105 3.89 9.22 2.11
CA GLU A 105 4.56 8.16 2.84
C GLU A 105 5.67 8.69 3.76
N ARG A 106 6.27 9.83 3.40
CA ARG A 106 7.42 10.39 4.12
C ARG A 106 7.04 11.49 5.09
N THR A 107 5.92 12.16 4.88
CA THR A 107 5.51 13.31 5.70
C THR A 107 4.14 13.11 6.33
N VAL A 108 3.09 12.96 5.53
CA VAL A 108 1.69 12.98 5.97
C VAL A 108 1.34 11.75 6.80
N PHE A 109 1.60 10.54 6.30
CA PHE A 109 1.27 9.31 7.01
C PHE A 109 2.04 9.15 8.34
N PRO A 110 3.35 9.41 8.42
CA PRO A 110 4.04 9.42 9.70
C PRO A 110 3.43 10.40 10.73
N GLN A 111 2.95 11.56 10.29
CA GLN A 111 2.28 12.52 11.16
C GLN A 111 0.92 11.99 11.62
N LEU A 112 0.04 11.58 10.70
CA LEU A 112 -1.28 11.03 11.05
C LEU A 112 -1.18 9.79 11.95
N ALA A 113 -0.17 8.95 11.75
CA ALA A 113 0.08 7.80 12.61
C ALA A 113 0.41 8.23 14.05
N LYS A 114 1.26 9.24 14.24
CA LYS A 114 1.56 9.79 15.58
C LYS A 114 0.34 10.41 16.26
N GLU A 115 -0.56 11.00 15.48
CA GLU A 115 -1.79 11.62 15.97
C GLU A 115 -2.94 10.62 16.17
N GLY A 116 -2.76 9.34 15.83
CA GLY A 116 -3.82 8.32 15.91
C GLY A 116 -4.92 8.49 14.85
N LEU A 117 -4.63 9.23 13.78
CA LEU A 117 -5.55 9.57 12.69
C LEU A 117 -5.31 8.73 11.42
N LEU A 118 -4.38 7.77 11.45
CA LEU A 118 -4.11 6.84 10.38
C LEU A 118 -4.50 5.42 10.78
N ARG A 119 -5.25 4.73 9.92
CA ARG A 119 -5.66 3.35 10.16
C ARG A 119 -5.10 2.42 9.09
N GLY A 120 -4.52 1.29 9.50
CA GLY A 120 -4.11 0.23 8.59
C GLY A 120 -5.17 -0.86 8.45
N VAL A 121 -5.40 -1.36 7.23
CA VAL A 121 -6.24 -2.53 6.94
C VAL A 121 -5.38 -3.59 6.27
N VAL A 122 -5.28 -4.77 6.89
CA VAL A 122 -4.38 -5.84 6.43
C VAL A 122 -5.09 -6.79 5.48
N PHE A 123 -4.51 -6.99 4.30
CA PHE A 123 -4.99 -7.93 3.28
C PHE A 123 -3.95 -9.03 3.05
N ARG A 124 -4.30 -10.28 3.35
CA ARG A 124 -3.39 -11.44 3.17
C ARG A 124 -3.73 -12.32 1.97
N ASN A 125 -4.98 -12.28 1.50
CA ASN A 125 -5.49 -13.13 0.43
C ASN A 125 -5.88 -12.31 -0.81
N VAL A 126 -5.03 -11.35 -1.17
CA VAL A 126 -5.23 -10.47 -2.32
C VAL A 126 -4.04 -10.62 -3.28
N TYR A 127 -4.30 -10.39 -4.55
CA TYR A 127 -3.25 -10.13 -5.51
C TYR A 127 -2.75 -8.70 -5.31
N TRP A 128 -1.44 -8.55 -5.15
CA TRP A 128 -0.78 -7.25 -5.10
C TRP A 128 0.63 -7.37 -5.67
N ARG A 129 0.98 -6.48 -6.60
CA ARG A 129 2.31 -6.37 -7.20
C ARG A 129 2.60 -4.91 -7.50
N SER A 130 3.80 -4.43 -7.18
CA SER A 130 4.38 -3.24 -7.80
C SER A 130 4.98 -3.58 -9.17
N ILE A 131 4.99 -2.61 -10.06
CA ILE A 131 5.61 -2.66 -11.39
C ILE A 131 6.79 -1.69 -11.37
N ASP A 132 7.94 -2.18 -10.92
CA ASP A 132 9.14 -1.35 -10.80
C ASP A 132 10.10 -1.54 -11.98
N THR A 133 10.00 -2.67 -12.70
CA THR A 133 10.90 -3.05 -13.78
C THR A 133 10.19 -3.66 -14.98
N ILE A 134 10.87 -3.67 -16.15
CA ILE A 134 10.36 -4.32 -17.37
C ILE A 134 10.11 -5.83 -17.14
N LYS A 135 10.92 -6.47 -16.28
CA LYS A 135 10.70 -7.87 -15.91
C LYS A 135 9.38 -8.07 -15.17
N ASP A 136 8.97 -7.11 -14.35
CA ASP A 136 7.68 -7.18 -13.64
C ASP A 136 6.51 -7.16 -14.63
N VAL A 137 6.61 -6.40 -15.73
CA VAL A 137 5.57 -6.36 -16.78
C VAL A 137 5.39 -7.73 -17.44
N GLU A 138 6.48 -8.44 -17.77
CA GLU A 138 6.42 -9.76 -18.39
C GLU A 138 5.87 -10.83 -17.44
N GLU A 139 6.27 -10.80 -16.16
CA GLU A 139 5.75 -11.72 -15.14
C GLU A 139 4.27 -11.48 -14.87
N VAL A 140 3.84 -10.23 -14.70
CA VAL A 140 2.44 -9.87 -14.46
C VAL A 140 1.57 -10.25 -15.65
N SER A 141 2.05 -10.05 -16.88
CA SER A 141 1.30 -10.45 -18.09
C SER A 141 1.03 -11.96 -18.14
N LYS A 142 1.98 -12.79 -17.70
CA LYS A 142 1.81 -14.25 -17.60
C LYS A 142 0.85 -14.64 -16.47
N GLU A 143 0.95 -13.98 -15.32
CA GLU A 143 0.08 -14.23 -14.16
C GLU A 143 -1.38 -13.82 -14.43
N LEU A 144 -1.61 -12.68 -15.10
CA LEU A 144 -2.94 -12.20 -15.49
C LEU A 144 -3.66 -13.13 -16.46
N GLY A 145 -2.93 -13.68 -17.45
CA GLY A 145 -3.50 -14.61 -18.44
C GLY A 145 -3.89 -15.97 -17.87
N THR A 146 -3.41 -16.33 -16.68
CA THR A 146 -3.69 -17.63 -16.03
C THR A 146 -4.64 -17.54 -14.85
N LYS A 147 -4.72 -16.40 -14.15
CA LYS A 147 -5.45 -16.30 -12.86
C LYS A 147 -6.87 -15.73 -12.91
N GLY A 148 -7.38 -15.25 -14.05
CA GLY A 148 -8.76 -14.75 -14.13
C GLY A 148 -9.07 -13.75 -13.01
N LEU A 149 -8.22 -12.74 -12.83
CA LEU A 149 -8.19 -11.84 -11.67
C LEU A 149 -9.47 -10.99 -11.46
N TRP A 150 -10.42 -11.07 -12.40
CA TRP A 150 -11.68 -10.31 -12.43
C TRP A 150 -12.86 -11.18 -12.88
N GLY A 151 -12.84 -12.48 -12.58
CA GLY A 151 -13.94 -13.42 -12.83
C GLY A 151 -14.88 -13.58 -11.64
#